data_AF-A0A158CAY3-F1
#
_entry.id   AF-A0A158CAY3-F1
#
_cell.length_a   1.000
_cell.length_b   1.000
_cell.length_c   1.000
_cell.angle_alpha   90.00
_cell.angle_beta   90.00
_cell.angle_gamma   90.00
#
_symmetry.space_group_name_H-M   'P 1'
#
loop_
_entity.id
_entity.type
_entity.pdbx_description
1 polymer ?
#
loop_
_entity_poly.entity_id
_entity_poly.type
_entity_poly.pdbx_seq_one_letter_code
_entity_poly.pdbx_strand_id
1 'polypeptide(L)'
;MAQGADNFDDDEAFESFPDPEVARIMLELDRTITRRRRAGAIVHIVEGRAVPLPVKPSHIELRVMTVLAQTYGPLLFGKEFEPALEHIAKCGAVVLVQRVLWGDSPEDRGLAAPLLDARIPFEILCGTWPDVFMAQAHAELQGFRPRPPDPRMESDDGERDDG
;
A
#
# COMPACT_ATOMS: atom_id res chain seq x y z
N MET A 1 -31.09 -2.41 -42.61
CA MET A 1 -30.24 -1.65 -41.69
C MET A 1 -29.80 -2.62 -40.62
N ALA A 2 -28.53 -3.02 -40.65
CA ALA A 2 -27.97 -4.08 -39.81
C ALA A 2 -27.28 -3.47 -38.58
N GLN A 3 -27.46 -4.15 -37.45
CA GLN A 3 -26.97 -3.82 -36.12
C GLN A 3 -25.44 -3.87 -36.06
N GLY A 4 -24.81 -2.86 -35.47
CA GLY A 4 -23.42 -2.87 -35.03
C GLY A 4 -23.40 -2.78 -33.51
N ALA A 5 -23.53 -3.93 -32.85
CA ALA A 5 -23.16 -4.09 -31.45
C ALA A 5 -21.74 -4.65 -31.47
N ASP A 6 -20.73 -3.78 -31.48
CA ASP A 6 -19.37 -4.21 -31.19
C ASP A 6 -19.21 -4.25 -29.68
N ASN A 7 -19.01 -5.47 -29.22
CA ASN A 7 -18.88 -5.93 -27.86
C ASN A 7 -17.75 -5.16 -27.15
N PHE A 8 -18.05 -4.65 -25.97
CA PHE A 8 -17.04 -4.31 -24.97
C PHE A 8 -16.48 -5.63 -24.41
N ASP A 9 -15.53 -6.24 -25.12
CA ASP A 9 -14.68 -7.31 -24.59
C ASP A 9 -13.27 -6.74 -24.46
N ASP A 10 -12.98 -6.11 -23.31
CA ASP A 10 -11.61 -5.76 -22.91
C ASP A 10 -11.38 -6.09 -21.43
N ASP A 11 -12.10 -7.11 -20.93
CA ASP A 11 -11.97 -7.66 -19.56
C ASP A 11 -11.08 -8.92 -19.51
N GLU A 12 -10.49 -9.36 -20.64
CA GLU A 12 -9.67 -10.59 -20.71
C GLU A 12 -8.16 -10.39 -20.50
N ALA A 13 -7.67 -9.15 -20.35
CA ALA A 13 -6.22 -8.91 -20.18
C ALA A 13 -5.67 -9.28 -18.79
N PHE A 14 -6.54 -9.64 -17.83
CA PHE A 14 -6.14 -9.95 -16.44
C PHE A 14 -6.10 -11.44 -16.10
N GLU A 15 -6.43 -12.34 -17.05
CA GLU A 15 -6.37 -13.79 -16.85
C GLU A 15 -5.16 -14.47 -17.51
N SER A 16 -4.10 -13.72 -17.82
CA SER A 16 -2.81 -14.38 -18.06
C SER A 16 -2.38 -15.02 -16.75
N PHE A 17 -2.39 -16.35 -16.69
CA PHE A 17 -1.77 -17.10 -15.61
C PHE A 17 -0.42 -16.46 -15.27
N PRO A 18 -0.11 -16.21 -13.99
CA PRO A 18 1.15 -15.60 -13.63
C PRO A 18 2.26 -16.46 -14.22
N ASP A 19 3.18 -15.82 -14.94
CA ASP A 19 4.36 -16.46 -15.50
C ASP A 19 4.92 -17.43 -14.45
N PRO A 20 5.12 -18.72 -14.76
CA PRO A 20 5.62 -19.71 -13.81
C PRO A 20 6.92 -19.25 -13.13
N GLU A 21 7.70 -18.38 -13.76
CA GLU A 21 8.86 -17.73 -13.14
C GLU A 21 8.44 -16.74 -12.03
N VAL A 22 7.51 -15.83 -12.31
CA VAL A 22 6.96 -14.88 -11.33
C VAL A 22 6.33 -15.61 -10.15
N ALA A 23 5.62 -16.72 -10.39
CA ALA A 23 5.03 -17.53 -9.33
C ALA A 23 6.09 -18.15 -8.40
N ARG A 24 7.23 -18.61 -8.95
CA ARG A 24 8.36 -19.13 -8.16
C ARG A 24 9.02 -18.03 -7.34
N ILE A 25 9.26 -16.87 -7.95
CA ILE A 25 9.85 -15.71 -7.28
C ILE A 25 8.94 -15.26 -6.14
N MET A 26 7.64 -15.17 -6.38
CA MET A 26 6.65 -14.80 -5.37
C MET A 26 6.61 -15.78 -4.20
N LEU A 27 6.67 -17.09 -4.47
CA LEU A 27 6.72 -18.10 -3.42
C LEU A 27 7.97 -17.96 -2.55
N GLU A 28 9.13 -17.69 -3.17
CA GLU A 28 10.38 -17.50 -2.44
C GLU A 28 10.39 -16.19 -1.66
N LEU A 29 9.81 -15.13 -2.22
CA LEU A 29 9.66 -13.83 -1.58
C LEU A 29 8.74 -13.92 -0.35
N ASP A 30 7.58 -14.58 -0.48
CA ASP A 30 6.65 -14.82 0.64
C ASP A 30 7.31 -15.62 1.77
N ARG A 31 8.07 -16.68 1.43
CA ARG A 31 8.85 -17.45 2.40
C ARG A 31 9.91 -16.62 3.09
N THR A 32 10.63 -15.78 2.34
CA THR A 32 11.69 -14.92 2.86
C THR A 32 11.12 -13.92 3.86
N ILE A 33 10.07 -13.19 3.49
CA ILE A 33 9.41 -12.20 4.36
C ILE A 33 8.80 -12.88 5.59
N THR A 34 8.08 -13.99 5.41
CA THR A 34 7.48 -14.75 6.51
C THR A 34 8.55 -15.24 7.50
N ARG A 35 9.68 -15.74 7.00
CA ARG A 35 10.79 -16.21 7.85
C ARG A 35 11.39 -15.06 8.66
N ARG A 36 11.66 -13.90 8.02
CA ARG A 36 12.20 -12.72 8.70
C ARG A 36 11.24 -12.17 9.75
N ARG A 37 9.94 -12.07 9.43
CA ARG A 37 8.90 -11.65 10.38
C ARG A 37 8.81 -12.57 11.57
N ARG A 38 8.85 -13.89 11.35
CA ARG A 38 8.83 -14.88 12.43
C ARG A 38 10.06 -14.75 13.33
N ALA A 39 11.24 -14.56 12.76
CA ALA A 39 12.47 -14.34 13.53
C ALA A 39 12.38 -13.06 14.38
N GLY A 40 11.91 -11.95 13.79
CA GLY A 40 11.69 -10.70 14.53
C GLY A 40 10.61 -10.82 15.62
N ALA A 41 9.52 -11.54 15.36
CA ALA A 41 8.44 -11.74 16.31
C ALA A 41 8.88 -12.48 17.58
N ILE A 42 9.83 -13.42 17.48
CA ILE A 42 10.36 -14.15 18.64
C ILE A 42 10.96 -13.18 19.66
N VAL A 43 11.70 -12.17 19.21
CA VAL A 43 12.31 -11.16 20.09
C VAL A 43 11.21 -10.43 20.88
N HIS A 44 10.16 -9.96 20.20
CA HIS A 44 9.05 -9.28 20.84
C HIS A 44 8.29 -10.17 21.84
N ILE A 45 8.05 -11.44 21.49
CA ILE A 45 7.35 -12.39 22.36
C ILE A 45 8.15 -12.64 23.64
N VAL A 46 9.48 -12.85 23.52
CA VAL A 46 10.36 -13.05 24.68
C VAL A 46 10.38 -11.82 25.58
N GLU A 47 10.33 -10.62 25.00
CA GLU A 47 10.25 -9.34 25.74
C GLU A 47 8.85 -9.01 26.29
N GLY A 48 7.84 -9.85 26.02
CA GLY A 48 6.44 -9.59 26.42
C GLY A 48 5.79 -8.39 25.70
N ARG A 49 6.32 -8.01 24.54
CA ARG A 49 5.82 -6.89 23.72
C ARG A 49 4.87 -7.38 22.62
N ALA A 50 3.97 -6.50 22.20
CA ALA A 50 3.13 -6.76 21.04
C ALA A 50 4.00 -6.92 19.78
N VAL A 51 3.67 -7.92 18.96
CA VAL A 51 4.32 -8.12 17.66
C VAL A 51 3.82 -7.04 16.70
N PRO A 52 4.71 -6.26 16.06
CA PRO A 52 4.31 -5.07 15.30
C PRO A 52 3.60 -5.39 13.97
N LEU A 53 3.86 -6.56 13.37
CA LEU A 53 3.28 -6.97 12.08
C LEU A 53 2.82 -8.43 12.10
N PRO A 54 1.72 -8.75 11.40
CA PRO A 54 1.34 -10.14 11.15
C PRO A 54 2.44 -10.91 10.40
N VAL A 55 2.68 -12.16 10.79
CA VAL A 55 3.71 -13.02 10.18
C VAL A 55 3.45 -13.27 8.70
N LYS A 56 2.18 -13.46 8.32
CA LYS A 56 1.77 -13.67 6.93
C LYS A 56 1.55 -12.30 6.25
N PRO A 57 2.09 -12.07 5.04
CA PRO A 57 1.80 -10.86 4.28
C PRO A 57 0.31 -10.69 3.98
N SER A 58 -0.17 -9.43 4.02
CA SER A 58 -1.55 -9.12 3.64
C SER A 58 -1.75 -9.20 2.11
N HIS A 59 -3.01 -9.21 1.66
CA HIS A 59 -3.32 -9.17 0.22
C HIS A 59 -2.67 -7.96 -0.48
N ILE A 60 -2.67 -6.77 0.15
CA ILE A 60 -2.03 -5.58 -0.43
C ILE A 60 -0.51 -5.75 -0.49
N GLU A 61 0.10 -6.33 0.54
CA GLU A 61 1.54 -6.60 0.53
C GLU A 61 1.94 -7.57 -0.58
N LEU A 62 1.11 -8.60 -0.83
CA LEU A 62 1.31 -9.53 -1.93
C LEU A 62 1.23 -8.84 -3.31
N ARG A 63 0.40 -7.80 -3.47
CA ARG A 63 0.36 -7.00 -4.71
C ARG A 63 1.63 -6.19 -4.91
N VAL A 64 2.14 -5.56 -3.85
CA VAL A 64 3.45 -4.86 -3.89
C VAL A 64 4.57 -5.84 -4.23
N MET A 65 4.60 -7.00 -3.57
CA MET A 65 5.58 -8.06 -3.82
C MET A 65 5.49 -8.58 -5.26
N THR A 66 4.28 -8.68 -5.83
CA THR A 66 4.08 -9.10 -7.22
C THR A 66 4.67 -8.08 -8.19
N VAL A 67 4.44 -6.79 -7.95
CA VAL A 67 5.08 -5.72 -8.73
C VAL A 67 6.60 -5.83 -8.67
N LEU A 68 7.18 -6.02 -7.48
CA LEU A 68 8.63 -6.20 -7.34
C LEU A 68 9.14 -7.42 -8.12
N ALA A 69 8.44 -8.55 -8.03
CA ALA A 69 8.80 -9.77 -8.74
C ALA A 69 8.69 -9.61 -10.26
N GLN A 70 7.69 -8.88 -10.76
CA GLN A 70 7.52 -8.58 -12.17
C GLN A 70 8.57 -7.60 -12.70
N THR A 71 8.93 -6.59 -11.91
CA THR A 71 9.91 -5.57 -12.31
C THR A 71 11.34 -6.10 -12.31
N TYR A 72 11.72 -6.83 -11.26
CA TYR A 72 13.13 -7.21 -11.05
C TYR A 72 13.42 -8.68 -11.28
N GLY A 73 12.40 -9.53 -11.34
CA GLY A 73 12.59 -10.96 -11.51
C GLY A 73 13.50 -11.55 -10.42
N PRO A 74 14.41 -12.47 -10.77
CA PRO A 74 15.38 -13.06 -9.84
C PRO A 74 16.38 -12.06 -9.24
N LEU A 75 16.59 -10.88 -9.85
CA LEU A 75 17.51 -9.87 -9.34
C LEU A 75 17.09 -9.34 -7.97
N LEU A 76 15.81 -9.46 -7.63
CA LEU A 76 15.25 -9.05 -6.34
C LEU A 76 15.92 -9.71 -5.12
N PHE A 77 16.60 -10.84 -5.30
CA PHE A 77 17.36 -11.52 -4.23
C PHE A 77 18.84 -11.11 -4.18
N GLY A 78 19.23 -10.11 -4.97
CA GLY A 78 20.54 -9.46 -4.94
C GLY A 78 20.77 -8.64 -3.66
N LYS A 79 22.04 -8.37 -3.35
CA LYS A 79 22.45 -7.65 -2.15
C LYS A 79 21.90 -6.22 -2.10
N GLU A 80 21.71 -5.61 -3.26
CA GLU A 80 21.15 -4.27 -3.44
C GLU A 80 19.69 -4.15 -2.98
N PHE A 81 18.92 -5.25 -3.01
CA PHE A 81 17.52 -5.29 -2.57
C PHE A 81 17.35 -5.78 -1.14
N GLU A 82 18.41 -6.27 -0.50
CA GLU A 82 18.36 -6.75 0.89
C GLU A 82 17.78 -5.70 1.87
N PRO A 83 18.13 -4.40 1.78
CA PRO A 83 17.51 -3.36 2.60
C PRO A 83 15.99 -3.25 2.37
N ALA A 84 15.53 -3.40 1.12
CA ALA A 84 14.11 -3.35 0.80
C ALA A 84 13.35 -4.56 1.35
N LEU A 85 13.89 -5.77 1.19
CA LEU A 85 13.29 -6.99 1.74
C LEU A 85 13.25 -6.96 3.28
N GLU A 86 14.30 -6.44 3.90
CA GLU A 86 14.36 -6.24 5.35
C GLU A 86 13.34 -5.19 5.81
N HIS A 87 13.16 -4.12 5.04
CA HIS A 87 12.16 -3.11 5.31
C HIS A 87 10.73 -3.66 5.20
N ILE A 88 10.43 -4.48 4.19
CA ILE A 88 9.12 -5.16 4.06
C ILE A 88 8.88 -6.07 5.28
N ALA A 89 9.90 -6.79 5.73
CA ALA A 89 9.75 -7.66 6.89
C ALA A 89 9.49 -6.87 8.18
N LYS A 90 10.18 -5.74 8.39
CA LYS A 90 10.11 -4.92 9.61
C LYS A 90 8.94 -3.96 9.67
N CYS A 91 8.66 -3.28 8.56
CA CYS A 91 7.73 -2.15 8.50
C CYS A 91 6.54 -2.41 7.56
N GLY A 92 6.62 -3.44 6.72
CA GLY A 92 5.57 -3.79 5.77
C GLY A 92 5.77 -3.19 4.39
N ALA A 93 5.16 -3.81 3.38
CA ALA A 93 5.36 -3.43 1.98
C ALA A 93 4.73 -2.07 1.63
N VAL A 94 3.65 -1.67 2.31
CA VAL A 94 3.03 -0.35 2.12
C VAL A 94 3.98 0.77 2.53
N VAL A 95 4.67 0.60 3.67
CA VAL A 95 5.63 1.59 4.17
C VAL A 95 6.85 1.69 3.25
N LEU A 96 7.30 0.56 2.67
CA LEU A 96 8.34 0.58 1.63
C LEU A 96 7.92 1.49 0.47
N VAL A 97 6.73 1.29 -0.09
CA VAL A 97 6.23 2.09 -1.22
C VAL A 97 6.14 3.57 -0.84
N GLN A 98 5.59 3.88 0.33
CA GLN A 98 5.49 5.26 0.81
C GLN A 98 6.86 5.95 0.90
N ARG A 99 7.87 5.26 1.43
CA ARG A 99 9.24 5.79 1.54
C ARG A 99 9.91 5.95 0.18
N VAL A 100 9.69 5.02 -0.74
CA VAL A 100 10.26 5.08 -2.09
C VAL A 100 9.66 6.24 -2.90
N LEU A 101 8.37 6.51 -2.76
CA LEU A 101 7.68 7.56 -3.52
C LEU A 101 7.78 8.95 -2.88
N TRP A 102 7.69 9.03 -1.56
CA TRP A 102 7.53 10.30 -0.83
C TRP A 102 8.57 10.53 0.27
N GLY A 103 9.48 9.59 0.51
CA GLY A 103 10.55 9.75 1.50
C GLY A 103 11.63 10.71 1.04
N ASP A 104 12.10 11.57 1.95
CA ASP A 104 13.14 12.58 1.68
C ASP A 104 14.41 12.38 2.53
N SER A 105 14.38 11.42 3.46
CA SER A 105 15.57 11.14 4.28
C SER A 105 16.68 10.50 3.43
N PRO A 106 17.97 10.63 3.83
CA PRO A 106 19.06 9.95 3.13
C PRO A 106 18.88 8.41 3.11
N GLU A 107 18.26 7.84 4.14
CA GLU A 107 17.92 6.42 4.19
C GLU A 107 16.86 6.06 3.14
N ASP A 108 15.83 6.89 2.98
CA ASP A 108 14.77 6.67 1.98
C ASP A 108 15.32 6.77 0.56
N ARG A 109 16.24 7.71 0.30
CA ARG A 109 16.92 7.81 -1.00
C ARG A 109 17.80 6.59 -1.28
N GLY A 110 18.48 6.06 -0.27
CA GLY A 110 19.23 4.81 -0.38
C GLY A 110 18.33 3.60 -0.66
N LEU A 111 17.13 3.59 -0.10
CA LEU A 111 16.11 2.56 -0.32
C LEU A 111 15.46 2.68 -1.71
N ALA A 112 15.25 3.90 -2.20
CA ALA A 112 14.61 4.19 -3.49
C ALA A 112 15.55 3.95 -4.68
N ALA A 113 16.87 4.14 -4.51
CA ALA A 113 17.85 3.98 -5.58
C ALA A 113 17.81 2.61 -6.32
N PRO A 114 17.78 1.45 -5.63
CA PRO A 114 17.62 0.16 -6.30
C PRO A 114 16.19 -0.08 -6.83
N LEU A 115 15.21 0.73 -6.41
CA LEU A 115 13.79 0.56 -6.71
C LEU A 115 13.25 1.52 -7.78
N LEU A 116 14.14 2.14 -8.58
CA LEU A 116 13.77 3.13 -9.58
C LEU A 116 12.78 2.60 -10.63
N ASP A 117 13.03 1.40 -11.17
CA ASP A 117 12.15 0.80 -12.18
C ASP A 117 10.75 0.44 -11.65
N ALA A 118 10.61 0.25 -10.33
CA ALA A 118 9.32 -0.01 -9.69
C ALA A 118 8.53 1.26 -9.36
N ARG A 119 9.10 2.47 -9.56
CA ARG A 119 8.46 3.74 -9.20
C ARG A 119 7.12 3.94 -9.91
N ILE A 120 7.06 3.73 -11.23
CA ILE A 120 5.81 3.87 -12.00
C ILE A 120 4.77 2.81 -11.59
N PRO A 121 5.11 1.51 -11.51
CA PRO A 121 4.21 0.51 -10.95
C PRO A 121 3.68 0.84 -9.54
N PHE A 122 4.52 1.41 -8.66
CA PHE A 122 4.10 1.85 -7.34
C PHE A 122 3.11 3.01 -7.37
N GLU A 123 3.30 3.99 -8.26
CA GLU A 123 2.31 5.06 -8.46
C GLU A 123 0.95 4.49 -8.91
N ILE A 124 0.95 3.47 -9.78
CA ILE A 124 -0.28 2.76 -10.21
C ILE A 124 -0.94 2.03 -9.03
N LEU A 125 -0.17 1.35 -8.17
CA LEU A 125 -0.70 0.72 -6.95
C LEU A 125 -1.38 1.76 -6.04
N CYS A 126 -0.76 2.93 -5.89
CA CYS A 126 -1.30 4.02 -5.08
C CYS A 126 -2.60 4.58 -5.67
N GLY A 127 -2.70 4.69 -7.01
CA GLY A 127 -3.93 5.06 -7.69
C GLY A 127 -5.05 4.01 -7.58
N THR A 128 -4.68 2.73 -7.46
CA THR A 128 -5.64 1.62 -7.32
C THR A 128 -6.19 1.48 -5.90
N TRP A 129 -5.33 1.68 -4.88
CA TRP A 129 -5.70 1.56 -3.47
C TRP A 129 -5.31 2.81 -2.66
N PRO A 130 -5.86 3.99 -2.98
CA PRO A 130 -5.49 5.23 -2.31
C PRO A 130 -5.79 5.18 -0.80
N ASP A 131 -6.88 4.54 -0.39
CA ASP A 131 -7.25 4.42 1.03
C ASP A 131 -6.24 3.65 1.87
N VAL A 132 -5.39 2.83 1.24
CA VAL A 132 -4.33 2.07 1.93
C VAL A 132 -3.02 2.85 1.93
N PHE A 133 -2.59 3.32 0.76
CA PHE A 133 -1.29 3.99 0.62
C PHE A 133 -1.29 5.44 1.11
N MET A 134 -2.45 6.11 1.09
CA MET A 134 -2.64 7.49 1.54
C MET A 134 -3.42 7.59 2.87
N ALA A 135 -3.62 6.47 3.58
CA ALA A 135 -4.40 6.43 4.82
C ALA A 135 -3.98 7.53 5.82
N GLN A 136 -2.67 7.72 6.01
CA GLN A 136 -2.13 8.75 6.90
C GLN A 136 -2.45 10.16 6.42
N ALA A 137 -2.24 10.45 5.13
CA ALA A 137 -2.56 11.75 4.55
C ALA A 137 -4.07 12.04 4.62
N HIS A 138 -4.91 11.04 4.36
CA HIS A 138 -6.35 11.16 4.52
C HIS A 138 -6.73 11.47 5.97
N ALA A 139 -6.16 10.77 6.95
CA ALA A 139 -6.43 11.01 8.37
C ALA A 139 -6.04 12.44 8.80
N GLU A 140 -4.89 12.94 8.35
CA GLU A 140 -4.46 14.31 8.60
C GLU A 140 -5.42 15.33 7.98
N LEU A 141 -5.82 15.12 6.72
CA LEU A 141 -6.77 16.00 6.02
C LEU A 141 -8.17 16.02 6.66
N GLN A 142 -8.63 14.90 7.25
CA GLN A 142 -9.89 14.89 8.00
C GLN A 142 -9.85 15.88 9.18
N GLY A 143 -8.69 16.05 9.82
CA GLY A 143 -8.48 17.02 10.89
C GLY A 143 -8.63 18.49 10.46
N PHE A 144 -8.51 18.76 9.15
CA PHE A 144 -8.64 20.11 8.57
C PHE A 144 -9.99 20.35 7.88
N ARG A 145 -10.93 19.40 7.90
CA ARG A 145 -12.25 19.61 7.29
C ARG A 145 -13.01 20.71 8.05
N PRO A 146 -13.50 21.76 7.35
CA PRO A 146 -14.32 22.78 7.98
C PRO A 146 -15.54 22.15 8.64
N ARG A 147 -15.77 22.49 9.92
CA ARG A 147 -16.99 22.10 10.62
C ARG A 147 -18.19 22.70 9.86
N PRO A 148 -19.22 21.92 9.52
CA PRO A 148 -20.44 22.46 8.92
C PRO A 148 -20.98 23.59 9.83
N PRO A 149 -21.44 24.72 9.27
CA PRO A 149 -22.07 25.75 10.06
C PRO A 149 -23.24 25.14 10.84
N ASP A 150 -23.30 25.37 12.16
CA ASP A 150 -24.43 24.93 12.97
C ASP A 150 -25.72 25.46 12.33
N PRO A 151 -26.77 24.64 12.19
CA PRO A 151 -28.06 25.13 11.75
C PRO A 151 -28.47 26.20 12.76
N ARG A 152 -28.45 27.46 12.30
CA ARG A 152 -28.86 28.63 13.06
C ARG A 152 -30.22 28.29 13.69
N MET A 153 -30.31 28.37 15.02
CA MET A 153 -31.59 28.46 15.68
C MET A 153 -32.32 29.63 15.03
N GLU A 154 -33.34 29.33 14.23
CA GLU A 154 -34.36 30.30 13.87
C GLU A 154 -34.93 30.74 15.21
N SER A 155 -34.56 31.95 15.62
CA SER A 155 -35.18 32.63 16.74
C SER A 155 -36.65 32.77 16.40
N ASP A 156 -37.47 32.02 17.14
CA ASP A 156 -38.91 32.14 17.21
C ASP A 156 -39.22 33.52 17.82
N ASP A 157 -39.10 34.57 17.01
CA ASP A 157 -39.57 35.92 17.34
C ASP A 157 -41.11 35.92 17.24
N GLY A 158 -41.73 35.19 18.16
CA GLY A 158 -43.14 35.30 18.47
C GLY A 158 -43.39 36.60 19.24
N GLU A 159 -43.57 37.70 18.53
CA GLU A 159 -44.17 38.91 19.10
C GLU A 159 -45.62 38.63 19.51
N ARG A 160 -45.79 38.35 20.80
CA ARG A 160 -47.01 38.68 21.57
C ARG A 160 -46.57 39.51 22.76
N ASP A 161 -46.95 40.78 22.81
CA ASP A 161 -47.52 41.34 24.04
C ASP A 161 -48.25 42.66 23.76
N ASP A 162 -49.25 42.89 24.58
CA ASP A 162 -50.38 43.80 24.47
C ASP A 162 -50.05 45.25 24.86
N GLY A 163 -50.75 46.21 24.23
CA GLY A 163 -50.74 47.64 24.57
C GLY A 163 -51.75 48.46 23.79
#